data_AF-A0A3D4B010-F1
#
_entry.id   AF-A0A3D4B010-F1
#
_cell.length_a   1.000
_cell.length_b   1.000
_cell.length_c   1.000
_cell.angle_alpha   90.00
_cell.angle_beta   90.00
_cell.angle_gamma   90.00
#
_symmetry.space_group_name_H-M   'P 1'
#
loop_
_entity.id
_entity.type
_entity.pdbx_description
1 polymer ?
#
loop_
_entity_poly.entity_id
_entity_poly.type
_entity_poly.pdbx_seq_one_letter_code
_entity_poly.pdbx_strand_id
1 'polypeptide(L)' 'MNTPTLSSIPQDIDKVLEEVTHKIVDIFHPEQIILFGSYAYGTPTRDSDVDLLVI' A
#
# COMPACT_ATOMS: atom_id res chain seq x y z
N MET A 1 -25.41 18.65 9.45
CA MET A 1 -25.22 17.36 8.76
C MET A 1 -24.01 17.54 7.88
N ASN A 2 -22.83 17.15 8.36
CA ASN A 2 -21.59 17.37 7.63
C ASN A 2 -21.38 16.14 6.76
N THR A 3 -21.74 16.25 5.49
CA THR A 3 -21.45 15.23 4.48
C THR A 3 -19.93 15.13 4.32
N PRO A 4 -19.31 13.97 4.54
CA PRO A 4 -17.89 13.80 4.28
C PRO A 4 -17.66 13.90 2.77
N THR A 5 -16.90 14.92 2.36
CA THR A 5 -16.46 15.13 0.98
C THR A 5 -15.58 13.96 0.52
N LEU A 6 -15.62 13.63 -0.76
CA LEU A 6 -14.79 12.61 -1.44
C LEU A 6 -13.27 12.96 -1.44
N SER A 7 -12.80 13.78 -0.50
CA SER A 7 -11.42 14.20 -0.30
C SER A 7 -10.67 13.35 0.74
N SER A 8 -11.19 12.17 1.11
CA SER A 8 -10.57 11.28 2.10
C SER A 8 -10.16 9.92 1.53
N ILE A 9 -9.95 9.82 0.21
CA ILE A 9 -9.11 8.75 -0.32
C ILE A 9 -7.68 9.08 0.15
N PRO A 10 -6.93 8.16 0.78
CA PRO A 10 -5.59 8.47 1.26
C PRO A 10 -4.77 8.94 0.06
N GLN A 11 -4.39 10.22 0.04
CA GLN A 11 -3.66 10.79 -1.09
C GLN A 11 -2.23 10.24 -1.23
N ASP A 12 -1.80 9.31 -0.39
CA ASP A 12 -0.38 8.93 -0.30
C ASP A 12 -0.17 7.42 -0.06
N ILE A 13 -1.07 6.54 -0.51
CA ILE A 13 -0.81 5.09 -0.39
C ILE A 13 0.48 4.68 -1.10
N ASP A 14 0.78 5.32 -2.24
CA ASP A 14 2.03 5.11 -2.99
C ASP A 14 3.25 5.50 -2.16
N LYS A 15 3.18 6.60 -1.39
CA LYS A 15 4.28 7.02 -0.50
C LYS A 15 4.45 6.06 0.67
N VAL A 16 3.35 5.57 1.24
CA VAL A 16 3.39 4.58 2.32
C VAL A 16 4.02 3.29 1.81
N LEU A 17 3.64 2.84 0.61
CA LEU A 17 4.20 1.65 -0.01
C LEU A 17 5.70 1.81 -0.31
N GLU A 18 6.10 2.98 -0.81
CA GLU A 18 7.52 3.33 -1.03
C GLU A 18 8.31 3.31 0.29
N GLU A 19 7.80 3.95 1.35
CA GLU A 19 8.45 4.00 2.66
C GLU A 19 8.60 2.60 3.28
N VAL A 20 7.55 1.77 3.20
CA VAL A 20 7.60 0.38 3.69
C VAL A 20 8.59 -0.44 2.87
N THR A 21 8.57 -0.31 1.54
CA THR A 21 9.49 -1.02 0.65
C THR A 21 10.94 -0.65 0.95
N HIS A 22 11.27 0.64 1.09
CA HIS A 22 12.61 1.08 1.46
C HIS A 22 13.06 0.50 2.79
N LYS A 23 12.22 0.54 3.83
CA LYS A 23 12.55 -0.06 5.14
C LYS A 23 12.81 -1.57 5.05
N ILE A 24 12.02 -2.30 4.26
CA ILE A 24 12.22 -3.74 4.07
C ILE A 24 13.56 -4.00 3.36
N VAL A 25 13.86 -3.25 2.30
CA VAL A 25 15.11 -3.38 1.54
C VAL A 25 16.32 -3.08 2.41
N ASP A 26 16.31 -1.97 3.14
CA ASP A 26 17.44 -1.51 3.96
C ASP A 26 17.78 -2.47 5.11
N ILE A 27 16.78 -3.15 5.67
CA ILE A 27 16.96 -4.03 6.83
C ILE A 27 17.23 -5.47 6.39
N PHE A 28 16.42 -5.99 5.46
CA PHE A 28 16.38 -7.42 5.17
C PHE A 28 17.09 -7.82 3.88
N HIS A 29 17.37 -6.88 2.98
CA HIS A 29 18.00 -7.13 1.68
C HIS A 29 17.34 -8.32 0.93
N PRO A 30 16.02 -8.31 0.73
CA PRO A 30 15.31 -9.40 0.10
C PRO A 30 15.75 -9.55 -1.37
N GLU A 31 15.62 -10.76 -1.90
CA GLU A 31 15.74 -11.01 -3.33
C GLU A 31 14.60 -10.31 -4.08
N GLN A 32 13.38 -10.37 -3.53
CA GLN A 32 12.17 -9.88 -4.21
C GLN A 32 11.13 -9.33 -3.23
N ILE A 33 10.39 -8.31 -3.66
CA ILE A 33 9.18 -7.81 -2.99
C ILE A 33 8.06 -7.78 -4.02
N ILE A 34 6.95 -8.46 -3.73
CA ILE A 34 5.84 -8.66 -4.64
C ILE A 34 4.56 -8.13 -4.00
N LEU A 35 3.95 -7.12 -4.63
CA LEU A 35 2.61 -6.64 -4.28
C LEU A 35 1.55 -7.57 -4.87
N PHE A 36 0.61 -8.02 -4.04
CA PHE A 36 -0.54 -8.80 -4.47
C PHE A 36 -1.83 -8.29 -3.84
N GLY A 37 -2.95 -8.98 -4.06
CA GLY A 37 -4.24 -8.58 -3.51
C GLY A 37 -4.86 -7.37 -4.22
N SER A 38 -5.84 -6.74 -3.57
CA SER A 38 -6.72 -5.75 -4.22
C SER A 38 -5.99 -4.52 -4.76
N TYR A 39 -4.87 -4.14 -4.13
CA TYR A 39 -4.03 -3.03 -4.62
C TYR A 39 -3.29 -3.38 -5.91
N ALA A 40 -2.83 -4.62 -6.07
CA ALA A 40 -2.22 -5.07 -7.33
C ALA A 40 -3.24 -5.16 -8.47
N TYR A 41 -4.48 -5.55 -8.16
CA TYR A 41 -5.56 -5.70 -9.15
C TYR A 41 -6.30 -4.39 -9.48
N GLY A 42 -5.96 -3.27 -8.84
CA GLY A 42 -6.57 -1.97 -9.11
C GLY A 42 -8.01 -1.82 -8.60
N THR A 43 -8.46 -2.71 -7.72
CA THR A 43 -9.80 -2.70 -7.11
C THR A 43 -9.78 -2.57 -5.58
N PRO A 44 -8.91 -1.73 -4.96
CA PRO A 44 -8.93 -1.54 -3.52
C PRO A 44 -10.20 -0.83 -3.07
N THR A 45 -10.71 -1.25 -1.92
CA THR A 45 -11.81 -0.60 -1.19
C THR A 45 -11.25 0.27 -0.07
N ARG A 46 -12.11 1.02 0.63
CA ARG A 46 -11.67 1.89 1.74
C ARG A 46 -11.07 1.11 2.91
N ASP A 47 -11.46 -0.15 3.06
CA ASP A 47 -11.03 -1.04 4.14
C ASP A 47 -10.05 -2.10 3.62
N SER A 48 -9.48 -1.91 2.42
CA SER A 48 -8.50 -2.83 1.85
C SER A 48 -7.16 -2.72 2.55
N ASP A 49 -6.60 -3.87 2.92
CA ASP A 49 -5.22 -4.00 3.37
C ASP A 49 -4.24 -4.00 2.18
N VAL A 50 -2.95 -3.80 2.47
CA VAL A 50 -1.85 -3.93 1.51
C VAL A 50 -1.12 -5.25 1.73
N ASP A 51 -1.14 -6.12 0.72
CA ASP A 51 -0.54 -7.45 0.79
C ASP A 51 0.84 -7.48 0.09
N LEU A 52 1.88 -7.86 0.82
CA LEU A 52 3.26 -7.99 0.32
C LEU A 52 3.83 -9.38 0.60
N LEU A 53 4.46 -9.97 -0.42
CA LEU A 53 5.29 -11.17 -0.29
C LEU A 53 6.75 -10.75 -0.44
N VAL A 54 7.57 -11.10 0.54
CA VAL A 54 9.00 -10.80 0.57
C VAL A 54 9.77 -12.11 0.51
N ILE A 55 10.67 -12.24 -0.47
CA ILE A 55 11.52 -13.42 -0.70
C ILE A 55 12.96 -13.01 -0.46
#